data_AF-A0A4P0Y1B9-F1
#
_entry.id   AF-A0A4P0Y1B9-F1
#
_cell.length_a   1.000
_cell.length_b   1.000
_cell.length_c   1.000
_cell.angle_alpha   90.00
_cell.angle_beta   90.00
_cell.angle_gamma   90.00
#
_symmetry.space_group_name_H-M   'P 1'
#
loop_
_entity.id
_entity.type
_entity.pdbx_description
1 polymer ?
#
loop_
_entity_poly.entity_id
_entity_poly.type
_entity_poly.pdbx_seq_one_letter_code
_entity_poly.pdbx_strand_id
1 'polypeptide(L)'
;MLTTIIYRSHICDNVSFKSIEAMVARANERNGQADVTGILLFNGTHFFQLIEGPEEKVQDIYQHICQDPRHYNLVELLCDYAPSRRFGKVGMELFDLREHDREEVLQAVMDRGTSKYQLTYDDRALQFFRTFVEATEKANYFEIPSADSWVFIPDKETFYPDTPIIDNTEGCSFAFQPIVDPFACEIISWEALLRTPDGQSPGAYFAGLTGDDIYLADLHSKRVALSLAGN
;
A
#
# COMPACT_ATOMS: atom_id res chain seq x y z
N MET A 1 -24.71 -5.24 -3.32
CA MET A 1 -24.58 -5.55 -4.77
C MET A 1 -23.54 -6.66 -4.96
N LEU A 2 -23.33 -7.19 -6.17
CA LEU A 2 -22.23 -8.13 -6.42
C LEU A 2 -20.92 -7.33 -6.53
N THR A 3 -19.97 -7.60 -5.65
CA THR A 3 -18.70 -6.88 -5.53
C THR A 3 -17.55 -7.85 -5.75
N THR A 4 -16.51 -7.37 -6.43
CA THR A 4 -15.24 -8.06 -6.67
C THR A 4 -14.13 -7.30 -5.95
N ILE A 5 -13.35 -8.01 -5.12
CA ILE A 5 -12.09 -7.49 -4.59
C ILE A 5 -10.95 -8.35 -5.12
N ILE A 6 -9.90 -7.70 -5.60
CA ILE A 6 -8.64 -8.33 -6.00
C ILE A 6 -7.54 -7.73 -5.16
N TYR A 7 -6.71 -8.58 -4.57
CA TYR A 7 -5.54 -8.13 -3.83
C TYR A 7 -4.34 -9.04 -4.08
N ARG A 8 -3.17 -8.51 -3.75
CA ARG A 8 -1.91 -9.25 -3.69
C ARG A 8 -1.29 -9.11 -2.30
N SER A 9 -0.66 -10.16 -1.80
CA SER A 9 0.13 -10.10 -0.56
C SER A 9 1.33 -11.05 -0.61
N HIS A 10 2.22 -10.94 0.37
CA HIS A 10 3.42 -11.77 0.50
C HIS A 10 3.25 -12.82 1.59
N ILE A 11 3.68 -14.06 1.36
CA ILE A 11 3.70 -15.09 2.40
C ILE A 11 4.78 -14.78 3.45
N CYS A 12 4.48 -15.00 4.73
CA CYS A 12 5.50 -14.93 5.78
C CYS A 12 6.40 -16.18 5.75
N ASP A 13 7.71 -16.03 6.00
CA ASP A 13 8.70 -17.13 5.95
C ASP A 13 8.39 -18.30 6.90
N ASN A 14 7.61 -18.05 7.94
CA ASN A 14 7.22 -19.03 8.96
C ASN A 14 6.00 -19.88 8.56
N VAL A 15 5.40 -19.66 7.39
CA VAL A 15 4.19 -20.38 6.94
C VAL A 15 4.57 -21.53 6.01
N SER A 16 4.24 -22.76 6.44
CA SER A 16 4.41 -23.95 5.59
C SER A 16 3.31 -24.08 4.53
N PHE A 17 3.64 -24.65 3.37
CA PHE A 17 2.68 -24.88 2.28
C PHE A 17 1.46 -25.72 2.72
N LYS A 18 1.65 -26.75 3.56
CA LYS A 18 0.54 -27.54 4.13
C LYS A 18 -0.46 -26.69 4.91
N SER A 19 0.01 -25.60 5.54
CA SER A 19 -0.87 -24.66 6.23
C SER A 19 -1.73 -23.84 5.27
N ILE A 20 -1.29 -23.68 4.01
CA ILE A 20 -2.03 -22.98 2.95
C ILE A 20 -3.19 -23.86 2.46
N GLU A 21 -2.96 -25.14 2.24
CA GLU A 21 -4.03 -26.07 1.87
C GLU A 21 -5.13 -26.13 2.95
N ALA A 22 -4.72 -26.24 4.23
CA ALA A 22 -5.64 -26.22 5.35
C ALA A 22 -6.32 -24.85 5.55
N MET A 23 -5.68 -23.76 5.12
CA MET A 23 -6.30 -22.43 5.08
C MET A 23 -7.40 -22.39 4.03
N VAL A 24 -7.13 -22.86 2.82
CA VAL A 24 -8.06 -22.79 1.70
C VAL A 24 -9.26 -23.68 1.94
N ALA A 25 -9.08 -24.87 2.54
CA ALA A 25 -10.20 -25.71 2.94
C ALA A 25 -11.18 -24.97 3.88
N ARG A 26 -10.66 -24.30 4.91
CA ARG A 26 -11.46 -23.48 5.82
C ARG A 26 -12.08 -22.26 5.14
N ALA A 27 -11.33 -21.62 4.25
CA ALA A 27 -11.83 -20.49 3.47
C ALA A 27 -12.98 -20.92 2.56
N ASN A 28 -12.88 -22.09 1.92
CA ASN A 28 -13.91 -22.61 1.04
C ASN A 28 -15.21 -22.92 1.80
N GLU A 29 -15.13 -23.51 3.00
CA GLU A 29 -16.30 -23.73 3.85
C GLU A 29 -16.98 -22.41 4.28
N ARG A 30 -16.18 -21.45 4.76
CA ARG A 30 -16.68 -20.14 5.20
C ARG A 30 -17.28 -19.33 4.03
N ASN A 31 -16.60 -19.33 2.89
CA ASN A 31 -17.03 -18.65 1.69
C ASN A 31 -18.32 -19.26 1.14
N GLY A 32 -18.44 -20.59 1.15
CA GLY A 32 -19.65 -21.29 0.75
C GLY A 32 -20.88 -20.92 1.59
N GLN A 33 -20.70 -20.71 2.90
CA GLN A 33 -21.78 -20.25 3.79
C GLN A 33 -22.15 -18.78 3.56
N ALA A 34 -21.19 -17.96 3.13
CA ALA A 34 -21.35 -16.53 2.91
C ALA A 34 -21.76 -16.15 1.48
N ASP A 35 -21.99 -17.15 0.61
CA ASP A 35 -22.21 -16.97 -0.83
C ASP A 35 -21.09 -16.16 -1.51
N VAL A 36 -19.85 -16.38 -1.05
CA VAL A 36 -18.64 -15.79 -1.64
C VAL A 36 -17.90 -16.86 -2.44
N THR A 37 -17.39 -16.47 -3.58
CA THR A 37 -16.66 -17.32 -4.53
C THR A 37 -15.36 -16.65 -4.93
N GLY A 38 -14.43 -17.41 -5.49
CA GLY A 38 -13.16 -16.81 -5.90
C GLY A 38 -12.06 -17.83 -6.17
N ILE A 39 -10.87 -17.29 -6.42
CA ILE A 39 -9.67 -18.05 -6.69
C ILE A 39 -8.48 -17.39 -5.99
N LEU A 40 -7.59 -18.22 -5.47
CA LEU A 40 -6.33 -17.85 -4.84
C LEU A 40 -5.18 -18.46 -5.65
N LEU A 41 -4.40 -17.60 -6.29
CA LEU A 41 -3.16 -17.97 -6.95
C LEU A 41 -1.98 -17.86 -5.98
N PHE A 42 -1.06 -18.81 -6.07
CA PHE A 42 0.19 -18.79 -5.32
C PHE A 42 1.37 -19.07 -6.26
N ASN A 43 2.39 -18.21 -6.24
CA ASN A 43 3.60 -18.40 -7.07
C ASN A 43 4.83 -18.89 -6.26
N GLY A 44 4.67 -19.18 -4.97
CA GLY A 44 5.76 -19.53 -4.06
C GLY A 44 6.11 -18.45 -3.05
N THR A 45 5.91 -17.17 -3.39
CA THR A 45 6.23 -16.03 -2.51
C THR A 45 5.06 -15.06 -2.33
N HIS A 46 4.20 -14.96 -3.33
CA HIS A 46 3.06 -14.05 -3.35
C HIS A 46 1.75 -14.82 -3.44
N PHE A 47 0.76 -14.29 -2.73
CA PHE A 47 -0.65 -14.60 -2.92
C PHE A 47 -1.27 -13.56 -3.85
N PHE A 48 -2.12 -14.01 -4.76
CA PHE A 48 -3.00 -13.16 -5.54
C PHE A 48 -4.40 -13.75 -5.46
N GLN A 49 -5.33 -13.03 -4.86
CA GLN A 49 -6.67 -13.54 -4.61
C GLN A 49 -7.71 -12.63 -5.23
N LEU A 50 -8.70 -13.25 -5.87
CA LEU A 50 -9.94 -12.62 -6.27
C LEU A 50 -11.07 -13.22 -5.44
N ILE A 51 -11.89 -12.35 -4.85
CA ILE A 51 -13.13 -12.71 -4.14
C ILE A 51 -14.31 -11.95 -4.73
N GLU A 52 -15.41 -12.67 -4.94
CA GLU A 52 -16.63 -12.18 -5.57
C GLU A 52 -17.85 -12.63 -4.76
N GLY A 53 -18.79 -11.73 -4.50
CA GLY A 53 -19.98 -12.06 -3.72
C GLY A 53 -20.78 -10.83 -3.28
N PRO A 54 -21.72 -10.99 -2.35
CA PRO A 54 -22.43 -9.86 -1.75
C PRO A 54 -21.44 -8.91 -1.06
N GLU A 55 -21.53 -7.62 -1.37
CA GLU A 55 -20.65 -6.55 -0.88
C GLU A 55 -20.31 -6.65 0.63
N GLU A 56 -21.31 -6.75 1.49
CA GLU A 56 -21.13 -6.87 2.95
C GLU A 56 -20.26 -8.09 3.31
N LYS A 57 -20.55 -9.24 2.69
CA LYS A 57 -19.84 -10.50 2.98
C LYS A 57 -18.44 -10.52 2.42
N VAL A 58 -18.24 -9.93 1.24
CA VAL A 58 -16.91 -9.76 0.65
C VAL A 58 -16.06 -8.84 1.52
N GLN A 59 -16.62 -7.72 1.99
CA GLN A 59 -15.92 -6.78 2.86
C GLN A 59 -15.56 -7.40 4.21
N ASP A 60 -16.50 -8.14 4.83
CA ASP A 60 -16.25 -8.86 6.07
C ASP A 60 -15.08 -9.85 5.92
N ILE A 61 -15.10 -10.67 4.87
CA ILE A 61 -14.02 -11.64 4.60
C ILE A 61 -12.71 -10.91 4.34
N TYR A 62 -12.74 -9.84 3.54
CA TYR A 62 -11.55 -9.05 3.23
C TYR A 62 -10.91 -8.43 4.47
N GLN A 63 -11.70 -7.92 5.42
CA GLN A 63 -11.16 -7.42 6.70
C GLN A 63 -10.46 -8.50 7.52
N HIS A 64 -11.00 -9.72 7.55
CA HIS A 64 -10.35 -10.85 8.22
C HIS A 64 -9.04 -11.24 7.54
N ILE A 65 -9.01 -11.16 6.20
CA ILE A 65 -7.81 -11.40 5.42
C ILE A 65 -6.76 -10.33 5.76
N CYS A 66 -7.10 -9.05 5.82
CA CYS A 66 -6.15 -7.98 6.15
C CYS A 66 -5.48 -8.12 7.53
N GLN A 67 -6.09 -8.86 8.46
CA GLN A 67 -5.57 -9.10 9.81
C GLN A 67 -4.83 -10.44 9.94
N ASP A 68 -4.68 -11.17 8.85
CA ASP A 68 -4.12 -12.51 8.87
C ASP A 68 -2.58 -12.48 9.02
N PRO A 69 -2.02 -13.09 10.09
CA PRO A 69 -0.58 -13.05 10.35
C PRO A 69 0.24 -13.92 9.37
N ARG A 70 -0.42 -14.70 8.50
CA ARG A 70 0.25 -15.60 7.54
C ARG A 70 0.82 -14.86 6.34
N HIS A 71 0.44 -13.61 6.14
CA HIS A 71 0.93 -12.79 5.07
C HIS A 71 1.22 -11.36 5.54
N TYR A 72 1.94 -10.60 4.71
CA TYR A 72 2.21 -9.19 4.92
C TYR A 72 2.16 -8.43 3.59
N ASN A 73 2.29 -7.10 3.66
CA ASN A 73 2.29 -6.23 2.49
C ASN A 73 1.09 -6.48 1.56
N LEU A 74 -0.12 -6.48 2.15
CA LEU A 74 -1.36 -6.63 1.41
C LEU A 74 -1.66 -5.33 0.63
N VAL A 75 -1.84 -5.47 -0.68
CA VAL A 75 -2.18 -4.37 -1.59
C VAL A 75 -3.48 -4.71 -2.30
N GLU A 76 -4.51 -3.88 -2.07
CA GLU A 76 -5.74 -3.90 -2.86
C GLU A 76 -5.46 -3.40 -4.28
N LEU A 77 -5.81 -4.20 -5.29
CA LEU A 77 -5.60 -3.88 -6.70
C LEU A 77 -6.89 -3.41 -7.38
N LEU A 78 -8.03 -3.94 -6.94
CA LEU A 78 -9.35 -3.63 -7.45
C LEU A 78 -10.39 -3.85 -6.36
N CYS A 79 -11.31 -2.90 -6.21
CA CYS A 79 -12.58 -3.07 -5.51
C CYS A 79 -13.66 -2.43 -6.40
N ASP A 80 -14.54 -3.24 -6.98
CA ASP A 80 -15.55 -2.76 -7.92
C ASP A 80 -16.79 -3.65 -7.94
N TYR A 81 -17.91 -3.10 -8.39
CA TYR A 81 -19.12 -3.87 -8.63
C TYR A 81 -19.01 -4.65 -9.94
N ALA A 82 -19.47 -5.90 -9.93
CA ALA A 82 -19.45 -6.77 -11.10
C ALA A 82 -20.88 -7.15 -11.53
N PRO A 83 -21.14 -7.23 -12.85
CA PRO A 83 -22.44 -7.67 -13.35
C PRO A 83 -22.67 -9.17 -13.14
N SER A 84 -21.61 -9.97 -13.10
CA SER A 84 -21.66 -11.43 -12.92
C SER A 84 -20.36 -11.96 -12.29
N ARG A 85 -20.42 -13.15 -11.70
CA ARG A 85 -19.26 -13.85 -11.14
C ARG A 85 -18.38 -14.42 -12.25
N ARG A 86 -17.07 -14.21 -12.15
CA ARG A 86 -16.05 -14.79 -13.04
C ARG A 86 -15.62 -16.18 -12.57
N PHE A 87 -15.65 -16.42 -11.26
CA PHE A 87 -15.28 -17.69 -10.65
C PHE A 87 -16.43 -18.28 -9.82
N GLY A 88 -17.62 -18.41 -10.42
CA GLY A 88 -18.83 -18.80 -9.68
C GLY A 88 -18.98 -20.30 -9.34
N LYS A 89 -18.05 -21.17 -9.74
CA LYS A 89 -18.16 -22.64 -9.55
C LYS A 89 -17.73 -23.12 -8.16
N VAL A 90 -16.89 -22.36 -7.47
CA VAL A 90 -16.15 -22.79 -6.27
C VAL A 90 -16.07 -21.65 -5.26
N GLY A 91 -16.19 -21.96 -3.96
CA GLY A 91 -16.14 -20.96 -2.89
C GLY A 91 -14.75 -20.32 -2.75
N MET A 92 -13.70 -21.14 -2.78
CA MET A 92 -12.32 -20.71 -2.91
C MET A 92 -11.47 -21.84 -3.49
N GLU A 93 -10.84 -21.60 -4.63
CA GLU A 93 -9.91 -22.56 -5.25
C GLU A 93 -8.46 -22.09 -5.10
N LEU A 94 -7.59 -22.98 -4.61
CA LEU A 94 -6.15 -22.77 -4.61
C LEU A 94 -5.57 -23.21 -5.95
N PHE A 95 -4.82 -22.34 -6.59
CA PHE A 95 -4.09 -22.64 -7.81
C PHE A 95 -2.61 -22.33 -7.59
N ASP A 96 -1.79 -23.38 -7.54
CA ASP A 96 -0.34 -23.24 -7.42
C ASP A 96 0.27 -23.07 -8.81
N LEU A 97 0.77 -21.86 -9.08
CA LEU A 97 1.35 -21.50 -10.38
C LEU A 97 2.67 -22.27 -10.64
N ARG A 98 3.30 -22.83 -9.60
CA ARG A 98 4.57 -23.57 -9.73
C ARG A 98 4.39 -24.97 -10.31
N GLU A 99 3.17 -25.49 -10.31
CA GLU A 99 2.86 -26.82 -10.83
C GLU A 99 2.55 -26.83 -12.33
N HIS A 100 2.49 -25.66 -12.96
CA HIS A 100 2.10 -25.49 -14.36
C HIS A 100 3.18 -24.77 -15.17
N ASP A 101 3.26 -25.08 -16.47
CA ASP A 101 4.17 -24.41 -17.40
C ASP A 101 3.71 -22.97 -17.69
N ARG A 102 4.63 -22.01 -17.75
CA ARG A 102 4.34 -20.57 -17.95
C ARG A 102 3.43 -20.30 -19.15
N GLU A 103 3.55 -21.08 -20.23
CA GLU A 103 2.74 -20.91 -21.44
C GLU A 103 1.30 -21.40 -21.27
N GLU A 104 1.07 -22.37 -20.38
CA GLU A 104 -0.23 -23.02 -20.15
C GLU A 104 -0.95 -22.52 -18.89
N VAL A 105 -0.21 -21.95 -17.91
CA VAL A 105 -0.75 -21.50 -16.61
C VAL A 105 -1.95 -20.58 -16.78
N LEU A 106 -1.85 -19.59 -17.69
CA LEU A 106 -2.93 -18.63 -17.88
C LEU A 106 -4.21 -19.33 -18.37
N GLN A 107 -4.08 -20.26 -19.32
CA GLN A 107 -5.21 -21.01 -19.84
C GLN A 107 -5.81 -21.92 -18.76
N ALA A 108 -4.96 -22.59 -17.98
CA ALA A 108 -5.39 -23.46 -16.89
C ALA A 108 -6.16 -22.70 -15.80
N VAL A 109 -5.76 -21.47 -15.47
CA VAL A 109 -6.51 -20.58 -14.56
C VAL A 109 -7.84 -20.16 -15.19
N MET A 110 -7.84 -19.79 -16.46
CA MET A 110 -9.06 -19.37 -17.19
C MET A 110 -10.09 -20.49 -17.31
N ASP A 111 -9.65 -21.75 -17.45
CA ASP A 111 -10.53 -22.92 -17.52
C ASP A 111 -11.30 -23.18 -16.20
N ARG A 112 -10.77 -22.69 -15.07
CA ARG A 112 -11.46 -22.71 -13.77
C ARG A 112 -12.58 -21.67 -13.68
N GLY A 113 -12.54 -20.66 -14.53
CA GLY A 113 -13.58 -19.64 -14.62
C GLY A 113 -14.95 -20.19 -15.03
N THR A 114 -15.99 -19.40 -14.74
CA THR A 114 -17.36 -19.63 -15.24
C THR A 114 -17.61 -18.95 -16.59
N SER A 115 -16.73 -18.05 -17.00
CA SER A 115 -16.91 -17.23 -18.20
C SER A 115 -16.47 -17.95 -19.46
N LYS A 116 -17.43 -18.56 -20.16
CA LYS A 116 -17.21 -19.35 -21.38
C LYS A 116 -16.70 -18.54 -22.60
N TYR A 117 -16.81 -17.20 -22.55
CA TYR A 117 -16.55 -16.31 -23.71
C TYR A 117 -15.98 -14.91 -23.34
N GLN A 118 -15.47 -14.69 -22.13
CA GLN A 118 -14.89 -13.37 -21.79
C GLN A 118 -13.48 -13.25 -22.37
N LEU A 119 -13.31 -12.32 -23.31
CA LEU A 119 -12.01 -11.89 -23.80
C LEU A 119 -11.24 -11.25 -22.64
N THR A 120 -10.05 -11.77 -22.33
CA THR A 120 -9.17 -11.28 -21.25
C THR A 120 -8.79 -9.79 -21.40
N TYR A 121 -8.94 -9.24 -22.60
CA TYR A 121 -8.60 -7.84 -22.91
C TYR A 121 -9.66 -6.82 -22.46
N ASP A 122 -10.93 -7.19 -22.37
CA ASP A 122 -12.01 -6.24 -22.03
C ASP A 122 -12.41 -6.29 -20.54
N ASP A 123 -11.85 -7.22 -19.77
CA ASP A 123 -12.12 -7.35 -18.34
C ASP A 123 -10.90 -6.98 -17.49
N ARG A 124 -11.01 -5.86 -16.78
CA ARG A 124 -9.95 -5.34 -15.90
C ARG A 124 -9.49 -6.36 -14.85
N ALA A 125 -10.39 -7.18 -14.32
CA ALA A 125 -10.03 -8.22 -13.36
C ALA A 125 -9.10 -9.25 -14.00
N LEU A 126 -9.42 -9.70 -15.22
CA LEU A 126 -8.62 -10.68 -15.95
C LEU A 126 -7.27 -10.12 -16.43
N GLN A 127 -7.19 -8.82 -16.71
CA GLN A 127 -5.92 -8.16 -16.98
C GLN A 127 -4.95 -8.23 -15.79
N PHE A 128 -5.45 -8.10 -14.55
CA PHE A 128 -4.63 -8.29 -13.36
C PHE A 128 -4.14 -9.74 -13.24
N PHE A 129 -4.99 -10.73 -13.53
CA PHE A 129 -4.58 -12.14 -13.57
C PHE A 129 -3.43 -12.36 -14.54
N ARG A 130 -3.61 -11.92 -15.78
CA ARG A 130 -2.59 -12.03 -16.82
C ARG A 130 -1.29 -11.38 -16.38
N THR A 131 -1.36 -10.15 -15.85
CA THR A 131 -0.19 -9.43 -15.38
C THR A 131 0.50 -10.18 -14.24
N PHE A 132 -0.23 -10.76 -13.29
CA PHE A 132 0.37 -11.50 -12.18
C PHE A 132 1.05 -12.80 -12.62
N VAL A 133 0.42 -13.55 -13.53
CA VAL A 133 0.99 -14.80 -14.08
C VAL A 133 2.24 -14.51 -14.93
N GLU A 134 2.18 -13.51 -15.81
CA GLU A 134 3.28 -13.14 -16.70
C GLU A 134 4.44 -12.43 -15.97
N ALA A 135 4.16 -11.63 -14.94
CA ALA A 135 5.16 -10.76 -14.29
C ALA A 135 6.01 -11.45 -13.20
N THR A 136 6.19 -12.78 -13.28
CA THR A 136 6.92 -13.59 -12.29
C THR A 136 8.39 -13.19 -12.07
N GLU A 137 8.97 -12.35 -12.92
CA GLU A 137 10.41 -12.00 -12.89
C GLU A 137 10.68 -10.51 -13.17
N LYS A 138 10.04 -9.58 -12.43
CA LYS A 138 10.52 -8.19 -12.47
C LYS A 138 11.66 -8.00 -11.47
N ALA A 139 12.89 -8.01 -12.00
CA ALA A 139 14.14 -7.62 -11.35
C ALA A 139 14.12 -6.22 -10.68
N ASN A 140 13.02 -5.47 -10.81
CA ASN A 140 12.84 -4.12 -10.27
C ASN A 140 11.89 -4.06 -9.07
N TYR A 141 11.45 -5.21 -8.52
CA TYR A 141 10.63 -5.21 -7.32
C TYR A 141 11.53 -5.14 -6.09
N PHE A 142 11.62 -3.95 -5.48
CA PHE A 142 12.31 -3.76 -4.21
C PHE A 142 11.37 -4.24 -3.10
N GLU A 143 11.64 -5.45 -2.58
CA GLU A 143 10.86 -6.01 -1.48
C GLU A 143 11.17 -5.26 -0.19
N ILE A 144 10.18 -4.53 0.34
CA ILE A 144 10.28 -3.92 1.65
C ILE A 144 10.00 -5.03 2.68
N PRO A 145 10.93 -5.32 3.61
CA PRO A 145 10.69 -6.25 4.70
C PRO A 145 9.46 -5.85 5.53
N SER A 146 8.84 -6.82 6.23
CA SER A 146 7.71 -6.54 7.12
C SER A 146 8.04 -5.41 8.11
N ALA A 147 7.05 -4.59 8.46
CA ALA A 147 7.20 -3.51 9.44
C ALA A 147 7.79 -4.02 10.77
N ASP A 148 7.47 -5.25 11.17
CA ASP A 148 7.95 -5.88 12.41
C ASP A 148 9.46 -6.17 12.40
N SER A 149 10.11 -6.14 11.23
CA SER A 149 11.56 -6.29 11.11
C SER A 149 12.32 -4.98 11.35
N TRP A 150 11.61 -3.85 11.46
CA TRP A 150 12.19 -2.53 11.66
C TRP A 150 11.96 -2.04 13.08
N VAL A 151 12.99 -1.42 13.67
CA VAL A 151 12.90 -0.78 14.99
C VAL A 151 13.43 0.64 14.88
N PHE A 152 12.68 1.60 15.42
CA PHE A 152 13.16 2.97 15.54
C PHE A 152 14.15 3.07 16.69
N ILE A 153 15.39 3.49 16.39
CA ILE A 153 16.44 3.68 17.38
C ILE A 153 16.60 5.19 17.62
N PRO A 154 16.20 5.70 18.80
CA PRO A 154 16.39 7.12 19.10
C PRO A 154 17.87 7.39 19.36
N ASP A 155 18.39 8.43 18.71
CA ASP A 155 19.69 8.99 19.07
C ASP A 155 19.59 9.68 20.44
N LYS A 156 20.58 9.41 21.31
CA LYS A 156 20.66 9.95 22.68
C LYS A 156 21.62 11.13 22.78
N GLU A 157 22.43 11.36 21.75
CA GLU A 157 23.46 12.41 21.77
C GLU A 157 22.96 13.71 21.14
N THR A 158 21.95 13.65 20.27
CA THR A 158 21.36 14.83 19.64
C THR A 158 20.53 15.65 20.63
N PHE A 159 20.95 16.90 20.84
CA PHE A 159 20.26 17.88 21.68
C PHE A 159 19.08 18.51 20.92
N TYR A 160 17.86 18.25 21.40
CA TYR A 160 16.69 19.03 21.03
C TYR A 160 16.42 20.04 22.13
N PRO A 161 16.44 21.36 21.86
CA PRO A 161 16.10 22.33 22.87
C PRO A 161 14.61 22.18 23.25
N ASP A 162 14.31 22.01 24.54
CA ASP A 162 12.93 21.91 25.06
C ASP A 162 12.09 23.16 24.74
N THR A 163 12.77 24.28 24.48
CA THR A 163 12.18 25.54 24.07
C THR A 163 12.66 25.86 22.66
N PRO A 164 11.77 26.13 21.69
CA PRO A 164 12.19 26.52 20.36
C PRO A 164 13.10 27.75 20.45
N ILE A 165 14.24 27.72 19.76
CA ILE A 165 15.11 28.88 19.61
C ILE A 165 14.39 29.82 18.65
N ILE A 166 13.62 30.74 19.24
CA ILE A 166 12.88 31.75 18.50
C ILE A 166 13.80 32.96 18.31
N ASP A 167 14.38 33.09 17.12
CA ASP A 167 15.01 34.34 16.70
C ASP A 167 13.94 35.24 16.08
N ASN A 168 13.46 36.20 16.87
CA ASN A 168 12.36 37.11 16.50
C ASN A 168 12.81 38.36 15.73
N THR A 169 14.04 38.40 15.25
CA THR A 169 14.64 39.61 14.68
C THR A 169 14.04 40.05 13.36
N GLU A 170 13.48 39.14 12.54
CA GLU A 170 12.92 39.47 11.22
C GLU A 170 11.42 39.12 11.06
N GLY A 171 10.66 39.05 12.16
CA GLY A 171 9.19 38.95 12.10
C GLY A 171 8.62 37.61 11.60
N CYS A 172 9.48 36.60 11.39
CA CYS A 172 9.10 35.22 11.11
C CYS A 172 10.14 34.27 11.73
N SER A 173 9.75 33.02 11.98
CA SER A 173 10.65 31.96 12.45
C SER A 173 10.50 30.71 11.59
N PHE A 174 11.35 29.69 11.78
CA PHE A 174 11.34 28.46 10.99
C PHE A 174 11.48 27.22 11.86
N ALA A 175 10.76 26.17 11.47
CA ALA A 175 11.00 24.80 11.94
C ALA A 175 11.73 24.03 10.84
N PHE A 176 12.89 23.45 11.15
CA PHE A 176 13.67 22.67 10.20
C PHE A 176 13.35 21.18 10.33
N GLN A 177 12.90 20.57 9.24
CA GLN A 177 12.60 19.14 9.17
C GLN A 177 13.64 18.44 8.29
N PRO A 178 14.39 17.44 8.81
CA PRO A 178 15.37 16.73 8.01
C PRO A 178 14.70 15.78 7.01
N ILE A 179 15.21 15.77 5.79
CA ILE A 179 14.92 14.75 4.78
C ILE A 179 16.09 13.78 4.80
N VAL A 180 15.82 12.52 5.12
CA VAL A 180 16.84 11.50 5.39
C VAL A 180 16.85 10.42 4.33
N ASP A 181 18.02 9.85 4.09
CA ASP A 181 18.19 8.54 3.46
C ASP A 181 18.34 7.50 4.59
N PRO A 182 17.31 6.67 4.85
CA PRO A 182 17.40 5.66 5.91
C PRO A 182 18.44 4.57 5.63
N PHE A 183 18.78 4.30 4.37
CA PHE A 183 19.76 3.26 4.00
C PHE A 183 21.19 3.76 4.10
N ALA A 184 21.44 5.02 3.74
CA ALA A 184 22.73 5.67 3.94
C ALA A 184 22.94 6.16 5.38
N CYS A 185 21.88 6.22 6.20
CA CYS A 185 21.88 6.83 7.53
C CYS A 185 22.34 8.30 7.50
N GLU A 186 21.94 9.04 6.46
CA GLU A 186 22.38 10.42 6.23
C GLU A 186 21.19 11.38 6.11
N ILE A 187 21.40 12.63 6.52
CA ILE A 187 20.47 13.73 6.24
C ILE A 187 20.84 14.29 4.87
N ILE A 188 19.95 14.16 3.90
CA ILE A 188 20.17 14.61 2.52
C ILE A 188 19.95 16.12 2.41
N SER A 189 18.93 16.63 3.09
CA SER A 189 18.57 18.04 3.07
C SER A 189 17.67 18.42 4.25
N TRP A 190 17.38 19.70 4.37
CA TRP A 190 16.49 20.26 5.38
C TRP A 190 15.38 21.07 4.71
N GLU A 191 14.14 20.81 5.13
CA GLU A 191 13.00 21.64 4.77
C GLU A 191 12.80 22.72 5.85
N ALA A 192 12.84 23.98 5.43
CA ALA A 192 12.58 25.13 6.29
C ALA A 192 11.09 25.48 6.26
N LEU A 193 10.36 25.12 7.32
CA LEU A 193 8.92 25.34 7.44
C LEU A 193 8.64 26.64 8.18
N LEU A 194 8.04 27.61 7.48
CA LEU A 194 7.68 28.93 8.03
C LEU A 194 6.81 28.83 9.28
N ARG A 195 7.09 29.68 10.26
CA ARG A 195 6.33 29.85 11.49
C ARG A 195 6.20 31.34 11.82
N THR A 196 5.17 31.69 12.58
CA THR A 196 5.11 33.04 13.16
C THR A 196 6.23 33.22 14.21
N PRO A 197 6.53 34.45 14.64
CA PRO A 197 7.38 34.71 15.81
C PRO A 197 6.99 33.87 17.04
N ASP A 198 5.70 33.63 17.25
CA ASP A 198 5.18 32.84 18.36
C ASP A 198 5.11 31.33 18.08
N GLY A 199 5.71 30.86 16.98
CA GLY A 199 5.78 29.45 16.60
C GLY A 199 4.50 28.88 15.97
N GLN A 200 3.54 29.72 15.57
CA GLN A 200 2.29 29.26 14.96
C GLN A 200 2.48 28.85 13.49
N SER A 201 1.45 28.23 12.91
CA SER A 201 1.48 27.68 11.55
C SER A 201 1.69 28.76 10.47
N PRO A 202 2.16 28.39 9.26
CA PRO A 202 2.23 29.30 8.12
C PRO A 202 0.89 30.00 7.82
N GLY A 203 -0.24 29.30 8.04
CA GLY A 203 -1.57 29.88 7.83
C GLY A 203 -1.85 31.07 8.74
N ALA A 204 -1.34 31.06 9.98
CA ALA A 204 -1.43 32.20 10.89
C ALA A 204 -0.51 33.34 10.48
N TYR A 205 0.67 33.04 9.92
CA TYR A 205 1.60 34.06 9.41
C TYR A 205 1.02 34.86 8.24
N PHE A 206 0.34 34.18 7.32
CA PHE A 206 -0.31 34.84 6.18
C PHE A 206 -1.73 35.36 6.49
N ALA A 207 -2.23 35.15 7.71
CA ALA A 207 -3.58 35.57 8.08
C ALA A 207 -3.69 37.10 8.03
N GLY A 208 -4.65 37.60 7.23
CA GLY A 208 -4.90 39.03 7.09
C GLY A 208 -4.07 39.73 6.01
N LEU A 209 -3.15 39.03 5.34
CA LEU A 209 -2.48 39.54 4.14
C LEU A 209 -3.36 39.30 2.91
N THR A 210 -3.33 40.22 1.95
CA THR A 210 -4.13 40.14 0.72
C THR A 210 -3.35 40.63 -0.49
N GLY A 211 -3.63 40.06 -1.66
CA GLY A 211 -3.01 40.50 -2.92
C GLY A 211 -1.47 40.37 -2.89
N ASP A 212 -0.78 41.42 -3.30
CA ASP A 212 0.68 41.43 -3.45
C ASP A 212 1.44 41.28 -2.13
N ASP A 213 0.81 41.62 -1.01
CA ASP A 213 1.41 41.53 0.33
C ASP A 213 1.76 40.09 0.71
N ILE A 214 0.99 39.10 0.23
CA ILE A 214 1.28 37.68 0.45
C ILE A 214 2.61 37.30 -0.21
N TYR A 215 2.81 37.71 -1.46
CA TYR A 215 4.03 37.39 -2.21
C TYR A 215 5.26 38.11 -1.65
N LEU A 216 5.09 39.36 -1.21
CA LEU A 216 6.16 40.11 -0.56
C LEU A 216 6.55 39.47 0.78
N ALA A 217 5.58 39.06 1.59
CA ALA A 217 5.83 38.37 2.85
C ALA A 217 6.49 36.99 2.66
N ASP A 218 6.11 36.26 1.61
CA ASP A 218 6.71 34.97 1.24
C ASP A 218 8.15 35.13 0.70
N LEU A 219 8.40 36.15 -0.12
CA LEU A 219 9.76 36.44 -0.61
C LEU A 219 10.68 36.86 0.54
N HIS A 220 10.15 37.68 1.47
CA HIS A 220 10.87 38.07 2.67
C HIS A 220 11.24 36.85 3.51
N SER A 221 10.28 35.97 3.78
CA SER A 221 10.52 34.76 4.60
C SER A 221 11.60 33.86 4.00
N LYS A 222 11.61 33.66 2.67
CA LYS A 222 12.65 32.88 1.98
C LYS A 222 14.05 33.44 2.16
N ARG A 223 14.18 34.78 2.14
CA ARG A 223 15.46 35.45 2.41
C ARG A 223 15.95 35.15 3.82
N VAL A 224 15.06 35.19 4.81
CA VAL A 224 15.36 34.85 6.22
C VAL A 224 15.76 33.38 6.36
N ALA A 225 15.05 32.47 5.71
CA ALA A 225 15.39 31.04 5.75
C ALA A 225 16.81 30.76 5.21
N LEU A 226 17.17 31.41 4.11
CA LEU A 226 18.49 31.25 3.49
C LEU A 226 19.62 31.86 4.33
N SER A 227 19.39 32.99 5.00
CA SER A 227 20.40 33.57 5.90
C SER A 227 20.65 32.70 7.12
N LEU A 228 19.61 32.04 7.65
CA LEU A 228 19.73 31.08 8.74
C LEU A 228 20.50 29.80 8.34
N ALA A 229 20.31 29.34 7.10
CA ALA A 229 20.98 28.12 6.59
C ALA A 229 22.43 28.35 6.12
N GLY A 230 22.83 29.60 5.87
CA GLY A 230 24.15 29.96 5.36
C GLY A 230 25.23 30.23 6.42
N ASN A 231 24.89 30.15 7.71
CA ASN A 231 25.80 30.37 8.84
C ASN A 231 26.30 29.06 9.46
#